data_AF-A0A1H1C121-F1
#
_entry.id   AF-A0A1H1C121-F1
#
_cell.length_a   1.000
_cell.length_b   1.000
_cell.length_c   1.000
_cell.angle_alpha   90.00
_cell.angle_beta   90.00
_cell.angle_gamma   90.00
#
_symmetry.space_group_name_H-M   'P 1'
#
loop_
_entity.id
_entity.type
_entity.pdbx_description
1 polymer ?
#
loop_
_entity_poly.entity_id
_entity_poly.type
_entity_poly.pdbx_seq_one_letter_code
_entity_poly.pdbx_strand_id
1 'polypeptide(L)'
;MDDLPRADPLSAVSPLDGRYAGRTEPLVPYASEAALIRARVRVEAEYLLALAELDATPLSLSPAERETLRSLYEEFDAEDARLVKRLETEGAAGYSATNHDVKAVEYFLRTETPERVHPWIHFGLTSEDVNNLAHRLLAKPAAEEVLVPAATEVRDELVELAREYRDTPMLARTHGQPATPTTFGKEMAVYAARLGRQLGRVREAAASLSGKLAGASGTYAAHVAAYPDVDWRAFSREFVTGLGLEHTALTTQVNPCDDLAALFDALRGVNNVLLDLDLDVWLYVSDRYLGQEAAAGETGSSTMPHKVNPIDFENSEGNLSKANSDLTFLADYVTNSRLQRDLSDSTVKRNVGAAFGHCLIGYGKAATGLRKVVPNEQVMREELDAHPELVGEAVQTILRREGDTEAYERVKDLTRGRDVTIEDFRDLFEELDVSESVREELRALSPSTYVGLGDELVDELDDA
;
A
#
# COMPACT_ATOMS: atom_id res chain seq x y z
N MET A 1 23.95 14.89 24.11
CA MET A 1 22.59 15.10 24.66
C MET A 1 22.39 13.86 25.49
N ASP A 2 22.99 13.88 26.68
CA ASP A 2 23.33 12.66 27.44
C ASP A 2 22.25 12.38 28.52
N ASP A 3 21.23 13.25 28.56
CA ASP A 3 20.09 13.28 29.45
C ASP A 3 18.81 12.69 28.82
N LEU A 4 18.82 12.41 27.52
CA LEU A 4 17.70 11.81 26.79
C LEU A 4 17.96 10.30 26.58
N PRO A 5 17.17 9.40 27.22
CA PRO A 5 17.39 7.97 27.13
C PRO A 5 17.01 7.44 25.75
N ARG A 6 17.71 6.41 25.26
CA ARG A 6 17.44 5.78 23.95
C ARG A 6 16.01 5.24 23.78
N ALA A 7 15.31 5.00 24.89
CA ALA A 7 13.91 4.56 24.88
C ALA A 7 12.90 5.70 24.63
N ASP A 8 13.33 6.98 24.72
CA ASP A 8 12.49 8.13 24.42
C ASP A 8 12.31 8.27 22.89
N PRO A 9 11.09 8.43 22.36
CA PRO A 9 10.86 8.68 20.93
C PRO A 9 11.63 9.87 20.37
N LEU A 10 11.97 10.88 21.19
CA LEU A 10 12.80 12.02 20.77
C LEU A 10 14.27 11.63 20.53
N SER A 11 14.70 10.49 21.06
CA SER A 11 16.02 9.89 20.81
C SER A 11 16.01 8.85 19.69
N ALA A 12 14.85 8.59 19.06
CA ALA A 12 14.76 7.64 17.97
C ALA A 12 15.57 8.14 16.75
N VAL A 13 16.42 7.26 16.21
CA VAL A 13 17.20 7.56 15.00
C VAL A 13 16.29 7.57 13.76
N SER A 14 15.35 6.64 13.71
CA SER A 14 14.33 6.58 12.66
C SER A 14 13.16 7.49 13.02
N PRO A 15 12.64 8.30 12.08
CA PRO A 15 11.43 9.08 12.34
C PRO A 15 10.20 8.19 12.49
N LEU A 16 10.23 6.95 12.01
CA LEU A 16 9.13 5.98 12.12
C LEU A 16 8.84 5.61 13.59
N ASP A 17 9.86 5.58 14.43
CA ASP A 17 9.75 5.26 15.88
C ASP A 17 9.83 6.52 16.76
N GLY A 18 9.98 7.69 16.14
CA GLY A 18 10.05 8.99 16.81
C GLY A 18 8.89 9.88 16.42
N ARG A 19 9.14 10.83 15.51
CA ARG A 19 8.16 11.82 15.03
C ARG A 19 6.83 11.19 14.59
N TYR A 20 6.87 10.01 13.97
CA TYR A 20 5.71 9.33 13.39
C TYR A 20 5.29 8.09 14.19
N ALA A 21 5.80 7.88 15.41
CA ALA A 21 5.50 6.69 16.22
C ALA A 21 4.00 6.44 16.38
N GLY A 22 3.21 7.50 16.66
CA GLY A 22 1.75 7.36 16.79
C GLY A 22 1.03 7.03 15.47
N ARG A 23 1.66 7.23 14.31
CA ARG A 23 1.11 6.85 13.00
C ARG A 23 1.50 5.43 12.60
N THR A 24 2.65 4.95 13.08
CA THR A 24 3.18 3.61 12.78
C THR A 24 2.83 2.58 13.86
N GLU A 25 2.29 3.00 15.00
CA GLU A 25 1.83 2.13 16.10
C GLU A 25 0.97 0.94 15.63
N PRO A 26 0.02 1.07 14.69
CA PRO A 26 -0.76 -0.08 14.19
C PRO A 26 0.08 -1.20 13.56
N LEU A 27 1.31 -0.91 13.12
CA LEU A 27 2.22 -1.91 12.56
C LEU A 27 3.05 -2.63 13.64
N VAL A 28 3.12 -2.15 14.88
CA VAL A 28 3.93 -2.76 15.96
C VAL A 28 3.62 -4.25 16.16
N PRO A 29 2.35 -4.70 16.13
CA PRO A 29 2.01 -6.13 16.23
C PRO A 29 2.51 -6.99 15.07
N TYR A 30 3.03 -6.41 13.99
CA TYR A 30 3.46 -7.12 12.78
C TYR A 30 4.92 -6.86 12.39
N ALA A 31 5.44 -5.67 12.66
CA ALA A 31 6.72 -5.17 12.17
C ALA A 31 7.84 -5.16 13.22
N SER A 32 7.51 -5.40 14.49
CA SER A 32 8.49 -5.32 15.59
C SER A 32 9.28 -6.62 15.79
N GLU A 33 10.43 -6.53 16.47
CA GLU A 33 11.20 -7.70 16.91
C GLU A 33 10.34 -8.64 17.78
N ALA A 34 9.52 -8.08 18.67
CA ALA A 34 8.60 -8.86 19.52
C ALA A 34 7.56 -9.60 18.69
N ALA A 35 7.01 -8.97 17.65
CA ALA A 35 6.09 -9.62 16.72
C ALA A 35 6.75 -10.79 15.96
N LEU A 36 8.00 -10.61 15.53
CA LEU A 36 8.79 -11.68 14.91
C LEU A 36 9.03 -12.85 15.87
N ILE A 37 9.36 -12.58 17.13
CA ILE A 37 9.51 -13.61 18.15
C ILE A 37 8.19 -14.36 18.36
N ARG A 38 7.08 -13.64 18.56
CA ARG A 38 5.74 -14.24 18.73
C ARG A 38 5.37 -15.14 17.55
N ALA A 39 5.61 -14.68 16.32
CA ALA A 39 5.30 -15.46 15.12
C ALA A 39 6.17 -16.72 15.02
N ARG A 40 7.44 -16.67 15.44
CA ARG A 40 8.31 -17.86 15.53
C ARG A 40 7.82 -18.85 16.59
N VAL A 41 7.40 -18.36 17.76
CA VAL A 41 6.77 -19.18 18.80
C VAL A 41 5.53 -19.87 18.25
N ARG A 42 4.65 -19.14 17.53
CA ARG A 42 3.47 -19.71 16.87
C ARG A 42 3.82 -20.85 15.93
N VAL A 43 4.79 -20.65 15.03
CA VAL A 43 5.17 -21.68 14.05
C VAL A 43 5.70 -22.94 14.75
N GLU A 44 6.57 -22.80 15.75
CA GLU A 44 7.13 -23.93 16.49
C GLU A 44 6.06 -24.66 17.32
N ALA A 45 5.18 -23.92 17.99
CA ALA A 45 4.09 -24.48 18.78
C ALA A 45 3.10 -25.25 17.90
N GLU A 46 2.64 -24.67 16.79
CA GLU A 46 1.75 -25.35 15.84
C GLU A 46 2.45 -26.55 15.18
N TYR A 47 3.76 -26.48 14.93
CA TYR A 47 4.51 -27.62 14.39
C TYR A 47 4.57 -28.78 15.38
N LEU A 48 4.80 -28.51 16.67
CA LEU A 48 4.73 -29.53 17.73
C LEU A 48 3.34 -30.17 17.82
N LEU A 49 2.29 -29.36 17.72
CA LEU A 49 0.91 -29.84 17.70
C LEU A 49 0.67 -30.75 16.50
N ALA A 50 1.12 -30.36 15.30
CA ALA A 50 0.99 -31.16 14.09
C ALA A 50 1.79 -32.48 14.15
N LEU A 51 3.00 -32.45 14.71
CA LEU A 51 3.78 -33.67 14.93
C LEU A 51 3.08 -34.64 15.88
N ALA A 52 2.42 -34.14 16.92
CA ALA A 52 1.69 -34.95 17.89
C ALA A 52 0.42 -35.61 17.31
N GLU A 53 -0.07 -35.16 16.13
CA GLU A 53 -1.15 -35.81 15.39
C GLU A 53 -0.67 -36.98 14.52
N LEU A 54 0.65 -37.12 14.30
CA LEU A 54 1.19 -38.22 13.51
C LEU A 54 1.22 -39.51 14.34
N ASP A 55 0.46 -40.52 13.90
CA ASP A 55 0.49 -41.89 14.45
C ASP A 55 1.91 -42.49 14.50
N ALA A 56 2.80 -42.04 13.62
CA ALA A 56 4.18 -42.52 13.52
C ALA A 56 5.07 -42.03 14.68
N THR A 57 4.72 -40.92 15.34
CA THR A 57 5.53 -40.36 16.42
C THR A 57 5.01 -40.84 17.79
N PRO A 58 5.89 -41.08 18.78
CA PRO A 58 5.46 -41.36 20.14
C PRO A 58 5.11 -40.08 20.92
N LEU A 59 5.04 -38.92 20.27
CA LEU A 59 4.72 -37.65 20.90
C LEU A 59 3.22 -37.58 21.21
N SER A 60 2.87 -37.68 22.49
CA SER A 60 1.50 -37.46 22.96
C SER A 60 1.39 -36.15 23.72
N LEU A 61 0.43 -35.31 23.37
CA LEU A 61 0.10 -34.08 24.09
C LEU A 61 -1.31 -34.16 24.66
N SER A 62 -1.43 -33.97 25.97
CA SER A 62 -2.71 -33.86 26.67
C SER A 62 -3.47 -32.60 26.23
N PRO A 63 -4.79 -32.54 26.41
CA PRO A 63 -5.56 -31.33 26.09
C PRO A 63 -5.01 -30.06 26.74
N ALA A 64 -4.57 -30.14 28.01
CA ALA A 64 -3.97 -29.01 28.73
C ALA A 64 -2.63 -28.56 28.11
N GLU A 65 -1.75 -29.49 27.74
CA GLU A 65 -0.48 -29.15 27.08
C GLU A 65 -0.69 -28.51 25.70
N ARG A 66 -1.74 -28.93 24.98
CA ARG A 66 -2.11 -28.34 23.69
C ARG A 66 -2.63 -26.91 23.85
N GLU A 67 -3.42 -26.68 24.89
CA GLU A 67 -3.90 -25.34 25.26
C GLU A 67 -2.73 -24.44 25.67
N THR A 68 -1.81 -24.94 26.51
CA THR A 68 -0.58 -24.23 26.88
C THR A 68 0.23 -23.83 25.65
N LEU A 69 0.49 -24.75 24.70
CA LEU A 69 1.27 -24.41 23.50
C LEU A 69 0.64 -23.28 22.67
N ARG A 70 -0.70 -23.20 22.61
CA ARG A 70 -1.39 -22.11 21.90
C ARG A 70 -1.35 -20.80 22.67
N SER A 71 -1.55 -20.85 23.98
CA SER A 71 -1.51 -19.65 24.83
C SER A 71 -0.13 -18.96 24.75
N LEU A 72 0.96 -19.71 24.52
CA LEU A 72 2.31 -19.13 24.35
C LEU A 72 2.45 -18.13 23.20
N TYR A 73 1.59 -18.17 22.18
CA TYR A 73 1.60 -17.16 21.13
C TYR A 73 0.33 -16.29 21.10
N GLU A 74 -0.79 -16.78 21.63
CA GLU A 74 -2.05 -16.03 21.71
C GLU A 74 -2.01 -14.97 22.82
N GLU A 75 -1.34 -15.27 23.94
CA GLU A 75 -1.20 -14.39 25.12
C GLU A 75 0.21 -13.81 25.26
N PHE A 76 1.05 -13.98 24.22
CA PHE A 76 2.46 -13.58 24.23
C PHE A 76 2.64 -12.08 24.55
N ASP A 77 3.46 -11.79 25.54
CA ASP A 77 3.61 -10.45 26.08
C ASP A 77 5.05 -9.90 26.05
N ALA A 78 5.24 -8.74 26.70
CA ALA A 78 6.54 -8.07 26.77
C ALA A 78 7.53 -8.78 27.70
N GLU A 79 7.08 -9.52 28.71
CA GLU A 79 7.95 -10.32 29.58
C GLU A 79 8.49 -11.54 28.82
N ASP A 80 7.64 -12.20 28.03
CA ASP A 80 8.03 -13.29 27.13
C ASP A 80 9.08 -12.84 26.11
N ALA A 81 8.81 -11.73 25.41
CA ALA A 81 9.75 -11.15 24.45
C ALA A 81 11.12 -10.85 25.10
N ARG A 82 11.11 -10.29 26.32
CA ARG A 82 12.35 -10.02 27.07
C ARG A 82 13.04 -11.31 27.51
N LEU A 83 12.30 -12.34 27.90
CA LEU A 83 12.89 -13.63 28.25
C LEU A 83 13.60 -14.26 27.04
N VAL A 84 12.96 -14.28 25.87
CA VAL A 84 13.60 -14.76 24.63
C VAL A 84 14.86 -13.96 24.32
N LYS A 85 14.82 -12.62 24.43
CA LYS A 85 16.02 -11.80 24.21
C LYS A 85 17.13 -12.09 25.22
N ARG A 86 16.81 -12.29 26.51
CA ARG A 86 17.83 -12.70 27.50
C ARG A 86 18.43 -14.06 27.18
N LEU A 87 17.61 -15.04 26.78
CA LEU A 87 18.09 -16.36 26.32
C LEU A 87 19.07 -16.22 25.14
N GLU A 88 18.84 -15.24 24.26
CA GLU A 88 19.71 -14.96 23.13
C GLU A 88 21.04 -14.31 23.55
N THR A 89 21.00 -13.25 24.38
CA THR A 89 22.16 -12.35 24.59
C THR A 89 22.93 -12.57 25.89
N GLU A 90 22.26 -13.01 26.95
CA GLU A 90 22.81 -13.05 28.32
C GLU A 90 22.84 -14.47 28.89
N GLY A 91 21.90 -15.32 28.46
CA GLY A 91 21.56 -16.58 29.12
C GLY A 91 20.47 -16.38 30.18
N ALA A 92 19.53 -17.31 30.26
CA ALA A 92 18.43 -17.29 31.22
C ALA A 92 17.87 -18.70 31.44
N ALA A 93 17.09 -18.90 32.50
CA ALA A 93 16.41 -20.17 32.80
C ALA A 93 17.33 -21.42 32.78
N GLY A 94 18.58 -21.26 33.22
CA GLY A 94 19.57 -22.34 33.24
C GLY A 94 20.30 -22.60 31.91
N TYR A 95 20.01 -21.83 30.86
CA TYR A 95 20.70 -21.90 29.57
C TYR A 95 21.73 -20.78 29.41
N SER A 96 22.85 -21.10 28.75
CA SER A 96 23.81 -20.09 28.28
C SER A 96 23.25 -19.29 27.09
N ALA A 97 23.72 -18.06 26.90
CA ALA A 97 23.39 -17.23 25.74
C ALA A 97 23.57 -18.00 24.43
N THR A 98 22.55 -18.02 23.58
CA THR A 98 22.59 -18.75 22.31
C THR A 98 23.34 -17.98 21.23
N ASN A 99 23.35 -16.64 21.29
CA ASN A 99 23.72 -15.75 20.18
C ASN A 99 23.01 -16.11 18.86
N HIS A 100 21.83 -16.72 18.96
CA HIS A 100 21.02 -17.17 17.84
C HIS A 100 19.53 -17.10 18.24
N ASP A 101 18.78 -16.27 17.52
CA ASP A 101 17.38 -15.91 17.83
C ASP A 101 16.42 -17.10 17.79
N VAL A 102 16.42 -17.93 16.73
CA VAL A 102 15.55 -19.13 16.67
C VAL A 102 15.89 -20.15 17.76
N LYS A 103 17.18 -20.31 18.10
CA LYS A 103 17.58 -21.19 19.21
C LYS A 103 17.07 -20.68 20.56
N ALA A 104 16.99 -19.36 20.74
CA ALA A 104 16.42 -18.76 21.94
C ALA A 104 14.91 -19.04 22.05
N VAL A 105 14.18 -19.04 20.93
CA VAL A 105 12.77 -19.46 20.87
C VAL A 105 12.61 -20.95 21.25
N GLU A 106 13.50 -21.83 20.77
CA GLU A 106 13.50 -23.23 21.17
C GLU A 106 13.67 -23.38 22.70
N TYR A 107 14.60 -22.64 23.30
CA TYR A 107 14.79 -22.67 24.76
C TYR A 107 13.62 -22.08 25.53
N PHE A 108 12.97 -21.04 25.02
CA PHE A 108 11.74 -20.52 25.61
C PHE A 108 10.64 -21.59 25.63
N LEU A 109 10.41 -22.30 24.53
CA LEU A 109 9.43 -23.39 24.53
C LEU A 109 9.79 -24.51 25.52
N ARG A 110 11.08 -24.76 25.78
CA ARG A 110 11.50 -25.73 26.80
C ARG A 110 11.18 -25.28 28.23
N THR A 111 11.15 -23.98 28.53
CA THR A 111 10.76 -23.50 29.86
C THR A 111 9.28 -23.73 30.13
N GLU A 112 8.48 -23.73 29.06
CA GLU A 112 7.01 -23.82 29.12
C GLU A 112 6.47 -25.23 28.84
N THR A 113 7.34 -26.20 28.54
CA THR A 113 6.93 -27.58 28.20
C THR A 113 7.66 -28.62 29.05
N PRO A 114 7.04 -29.80 29.29
CA PRO A 114 7.68 -30.86 30.06
C PRO A 114 8.87 -31.45 29.29
N GLU A 115 9.89 -31.94 30.01
CA GLU A 115 11.15 -32.45 29.46
C GLU A 115 10.98 -33.50 28.35
N ARG A 116 9.91 -34.32 28.43
CA ARG A 116 9.58 -35.32 27.42
C ARG A 116 9.27 -34.75 26.03
N VAL A 117 8.86 -33.47 25.95
CA VAL A 117 8.55 -32.74 24.71
C VAL A 117 9.81 -32.10 24.12
N HIS A 118 10.83 -31.81 24.93
CA HIS A 118 12.02 -31.06 24.50
C HIS A 118 12.73 -31.62 23.26
N PRO A 119 12.86 -32.96 23.06
CA PRO A 119 13.47 -33.52 21.85
C PRO A 119 12.67 -33.28 20.56
N TRP A 120 11.40 -32.91 20.67
CA TRP A 120 10.47 -32.68 19.56
C TRP A 120 10.42 -31.23 19.11
N ILE A 121 10.86 -30.30 19.97
CA ILE A 121 10.92 -28.88 19.66
C ILE A 121 11.95 -28.69 18.54
N HIS A 122 11.57 -28.01 17.46
CA HIS A 122 12.39 -27.85 16.26
C HIS A 122 12.78 -29.17 15.55
N PHE A 123 12.02 -30.26 15.75
CA PHE A 123 12.36 -31.58 15.19
C PHE A 123 12.45 -31.58 13.66
N GLY A 124 13.62 -31.88 13.11
CA GLY A 124 13.87 -31.95 11.66
C GLY A 124 13.88 -30.60 10.93
N LEU A 125 13.48 -29.52 11.61
CA LEU A 125 13.42 -28.19 11.03
C LEU A 125 14.81 -27.58 10.84
N THR A 126 14.87 -26.60 9.95
CA THR A 126 15.91 -25.57 9.96
C THR A 126 15.31 -24.24 10.42
N SER A 127 16.15 -23.31 10.91
CA SER A 127 15.72 -21.96 11.29
C SER A 127 14.86 -21.26 10.22
N GLU A 128 15.12 -21.53 8.94
CA GLU A 128 14.33 -20.97 7.85
C GLU A 128 12.95 -21.56 7.66
N ASP A 129 12.69 -22.80 8.07
CA ASP A 129 11.31 -23.31 8.11
C ASP A 129 10.46 -22.42 9.03
N VAL A 130 11.03 -21.99 10.16
CA VAL A 130 10.37 -21.08 11.10
C VAL A 130 10.33 -19.64 10.57
N ASN A 131 11.48 -19.09 10.16
CA ASN A 131 11.57 -17.68 9.76
C ASN A 131 10.69 -17.34 8.57
N ASN A 132 10.69 -18.18 7.52
CA ASN A 132 9.95 -17.86 6.31
C ASN A 132 8.43 -17.80 6.57
N LEU A 133 7.91 -18.71 7.39
CA LEU A 133 6.51 -18.75 7.79
C LEU A 133 6.18 -17.57 8.71
N ALA A 134 7.02 -17.30 9.71
CA ALA A 134 6.85 -16.18 10.63
C ALA A 134 6.76 -14.83 9.89
N HIS A 135 7.63 -14.57 8.91
CA HIS A 135 7.56 -13.34 8.12
C HIS A 135 6.23 -13.18 7.36
N ARG A 136 5.64 -14.27 6.86
CA ARG A 136 4.38 -14.24 6.09
C ARG A 136 3.17 -14.13 6.99
N LEU A 137 3.20 -14.78 8.16
CA LEU A 137 2.22 -14.61 9.22
C LEU A 137 2.15 -13.18 9.76
N LEU A 138 3.19 -12.37 9.52
CA LEU A 138 3.23 -10.95 9.88
C LEU A 138 2.90 -10.04 8.69
N ALA A 139 3.48 -10.29 7.52
CA ALA A 139 3.28 -9.47 6.34
C ALA A 139 1.84 -9.53 5.83
N LYS A 140 1.19 -10.69 5.89
CA LYS A 140 -0.20 -10.88 5.44
C LYS A 140 -1.18 -9.98 6.20
N PRO A 141 -1.31 -10.09 7.54
CA PRO A 141 -2.21 -9.21 8.27
C PRO A 141 -1.75 -7.75 8.29
N ALA A 142 -0.45 -7.44 8.24
CA ALA A 142 0.00 -6.05 8.07
C ALA A 142 -0.54 -5.42 6.78
N ALA A 143 -0.56 -6.18 5.68
CA ALA A 143 -1.14 -5.72 4.42
C ALA A 143 -2.68 -5.64 4.52
N GLU A 144 -3.34 -6.72 4.96
CA GLU A 144 -4.80 -6.87 4.93
C GLU A 144 -5.53 -6.03 5.99
N GLU A 145 -4.97 -5.89 7.19
CA GLU A 145 -5.63 -5.30 8.35
C GLU A 145 -5.16 -3.86 8.62
N VAL A 146 -4.04 -3.42 8.05
CA VAL A 146 -3.49 -2.07 8.28
C VAL A 146 -3.37 -1.27 6.99
N LEU A 147 -2.60 -1.75 6.01
CA LEU A 147 -2.31 -0.96 4.81
C LEU A 147 -3.51 -0.87 3.87
N VAL A 148 -4.21 -1.97 3.61
CA VAL A 148 -5.39 -2.00 2.74
C VAL A 148 -6.51 -1.10 3.29
N PRO A 149 -6.89 -1.14 4.58
CA PRO A 149 -7.88 -0.21 5.12
C PRO A 149 -7.46 1.26 4.99
N ALA A 150 -6.20 1.59 5.32
CA ALA A 150 -5.71 2.97 5.20
C ALA A 150 -5.72 3.50 3.76
N ALA A 151 -5.37 2.68 2.77
CA ALA A 151 -5.45 3.07 1.36
C ALA A 151 -6.91 3.06 0.83
N THR A 152 -7.78 2.22 1.40
CA THR A 152 -9.22 2.23 1.08
C THR A 152 -9.87 3.52 1.57
N GLU A 153 -9.50 4.02 2.75
CA GLU A 153 -9.94 5.32 3.26
C GLU A 153 -9.63 6.45 2.25
N VAL A 154 -8.41 6.51 1.70
CA VAL A 154 -8.06 7.48 0.64
C VAL A 154 -8.95 7.32 -0.60
N ARG A 155 -9.18 6.07 -1.04
CA ARG A 155 -10.04 5.77 -2.18
C ARG A 155 -11.48 6.23 -1.93
N ASP A 156 -12.02 6.03 -0.75
CA ASP A 156 -13.39 6.38 -0.42
C ASP A 156 -13.58 7.91 -0.35
N GLU A 157 -12.61 8.65 0.19
CA GLU A 157 -12.61 10.13 0.15
C GLU A 157 -12.61 10.65 -1.30
N LEU A 158 -11.84 10.01 -2.20
CA LEU A 158 -11.87 10.35 -3.63
C LEU A 158 -13.21 10.04 -4.29
N VAL A 159 -13.88 8.94 -3.89
CA VAL A 159 -15.23 8.62 -4.38
C VAL A 159 -16.25 9.66 -3.91
N GLU A 160 -16.15 10.10 -2.65
CA GLU A 160 -17.01 11.15 -2.11
C GLU A 160 -16.82 12.46 -2.88
N LEU A 161 -15.58 12.93 -3.04
CA LEU A 161 -15.26 14.11 -3.85
C LEU A 161 -15.72 13.95 -5.31
N ALA A 162 -15.54 12.77 -5.89
CA ALA A 162 -15.96 12.49 -7.26
C ALA A 162 -17.46 12.66 -7.44
N ARG A 163 -18.26 12.14 -6.50
CA ARG A 163 -19.73 12.18 -6.53
C ARG A 163 -20.29 13.55 -6.16
N GLU A 164 -19.69 14.22 -5.19
CA GLU A 164 -20.12 15.55 -4.74
C GLU A 164 -19.91 16.60 -5.82
N TYR A 165 -18.77 16.55 -6.52
CA TYR A 165 -18.36 17.54 -7.51
C TYR A 165 -18.39 16.99 -8.95
N ARG A 166 -19.28 16.02 -9.22
CA ARG A 166 -19.36 15.30 -10.50
C ARG A 166 -19.60 16.22 -11.70
N ASP A 167 -20.35 17.30 -11.53
CA ASP A 167 -20.71 18.26 -12.57
C ASP A 167 -19.91 19.57 -12.51
N THR A 168 -18.92 19.69 -11.62
CA THR A 168 -18.11 20.90 -11.46
C THR A 168 -17.15 21.05 -12.63
N PRO A 169 -17.37 22.01 -13.57
CA PRO A 169 -16.57 22.12 -14.78
C PRO A 169 -15.17 22.64 -14.45
N MET A 170 -14.16 22.05 -15.09
CA MET A 170 -12.75 22.35 -14.85
C MET A 170 -12.00 22.42 -16.18
N LEU A 171 -11.10 23.41 -16.31
CA LEU A 171 -10.19 23.46 -17.44
C LEU A 171 -9.21 22.27 -17.36
N ALA A 172 -9.21 21.40 -18.36
CA ALA A 172 -8.18 20.37 -18.45
C ALA A 172 -6.87 21.00 -18.91
N ARG A 173 -5.75 20.41 -18.46
CA ARG A 173 -4.41 20.78 -18.96
C ARG A 173 -3.74 19.58 -19.61
N THR A 174 -3.32 19.74 -20.87
CA THR A 174 -2.46 18.76 -21.55
C THR A 174 -1.15 19.44 -21.95
N HIS A 175 -0.01 18.80 -21.66
CA HIS A 175 1.31 19.45 -21.75
C HIS A 175 1.39 20.77 -20.94
N GLY A 176 0.60 20.89 -19.87
CA GLY A 176 0.47 22.11 -19.07
C GLY A 176 -0.24 23.28 -19.77
N GLN A 177 -0.89 23.05 -20.93
CA GLN A 177 -1.64 24.05 -21.69
C GLN A 177 -3.15 23.83 -21.58
N PRO A 178 -3.98 24.90 -21.67
CA PRO A 178 -5.44 24.78 -21.75
C PRO A 178 -5.88 23.76 -22.80
N ALA A 179 -6.80 22.88 -22.42
CA ALA A 179 -7.33 21.80 -23.26
C ALA A 179 -8.83 21.63 -23.04
N THR A 180 -9.44 20.74 -23.82
CA THR A 180 -10.88 20.42 -23.77
C THR A 180 -11.35 20.24 -22.32
N PRO A 181 -12.39 20.98 -21.87
CA PRO A 181 -12.85 20.96 -20.49
C PRO A 181 -13.19 19.55 -19.98
N THR A 182 -13.03 19.38 -18.68
CA THR A 182 -13.40 18.17 -17.92
C THR A 182 -14.27 18.59 -16.73
N THR A 183 -14.55 17.65 -15.83
CA THR A 183 -15.16 17.95 -14.52
C THR A 183 -14.22 17.54 -13.39
N PHE A 184 -14.17 18.32 -12.31
CA PHE A 184 -13.33 17.99 -11.15
C PHE A 184 -13.66 16.61 -10.57
N GLY A 185 -14.94 16.28 -10.43
CA GLY A 185 -15.37 14.99 -9.90
C GLY A 185 -14.90 13.80 -10.74
N LYS A 186 -14.96 13.92 -12.08
CA LYS A 186 -14.38 12.91 -12.98
C LYS A 186 -12.88 12.72 -12.77
N GLU A 187 -12.10 13.79 -12.59
CA GLU A 187 -10.65 13.62 -12.34
C GLU A 187 -10.39 12.90 -11.00
N MET A 188 -11.20 13.15 -9.96
CA MET A 188 -11.12 12.37 -8.71
C MET A 188 -11.53 10.89 -8.92
N ALA A 189 -12.55 10.64 -9.75
CA ALA A 189 -12.99 9.29 -10.10
C ALA A 189 -11.89 8.47 -10.78
N VAL A 190 -11.05 9.10 -11.61
CA VAL A 190 -9.89 8.45 -12.25
C VAL A 190 -8.94 7.86 -11.19
N TYR A 191 -8.61 8.63 -10.15
CA TYR A 191 -7.75 8.15 -9.06
C TYR A 191 -8.43 7.08 -8.20
N ALA A 192 -9.70 7.28 -7.84
CA ALA A 192 -10.47 6.30 -7.07
C ALA A 192 -10.53 4.93 -7.79
N ALA A 193 -10.81 4.91 -9.09
CA ALA A 193 -10.86 3.69 -9.89
C ALA A 193 -9.47 3.03 -10.02
N ARG A 194 -8.40 3.82 -10.20
CA ARG A 194 -7.03 3.30 -10.22
C ARG A 194 -6.64 2.68 -8.88
N LEU A 195 -6.97 3.32 -7.76
CA LEU A 195 -6.73 2.78 -6.42
C LEU A 195 -7.50 1.49 -6.18
N GLY A 196 -8.79 1.42 -6.55
CA GLY A 196 -9.61 0.21 -6.46
C GLY A 196 -8.92 -1.01 -7.09
N ARG A 197 -8.43 -0.84 -8.33
CA ARG A 197 -7.66 -1.89 -9.03
C ARG A 197 -6.38 -2.28 -8.31
N GLN A 198 -5.60 -1.31 -7.81
CA GLN A 198 -4.34 -1.63 -7.10
C GLN A 198 -4.60 -2.30 -5.75
N LEU A 199 -5.64 -1.90 -5.01
CA LEU A 199 -6.08 -2.56 -3.79
C LEU A 199 -6.47 -4.03 -4.04
N GLY A 200 -7.15 -4.31 -5.16
CA GLY A 200 -7.41 -5.68 -5.61
C GLY A 200 -6.13 -6.51 -5.75
N ARG A 201 -5.11 -5.95 -6.41
CA ARG A 201 -3.80 -6.61 -6.58
C ARG A 201 -3.06 -6.84 -5.25
N VAL A 202 -3.15 -5.90 -4.31
CA VAL A 202 -2.55 -6.07 -2.97
C VAL A 202 -3.24 -7.22 -2.22
N ARG A 203 -4.57 -7.30 -2.25
CA ARG A 203 -5.33 -8.40 -1.63
C ARG A 203 -4.98 -9.74 -2.26
N GLU A 204 -4.90 -9.81 -3.59
CA GLU A 204 -4.50 -11.03 -4.30
C GLU A 204 -3.07 -11.47 -3.93
N ALA A 205 -2.11 -10.54 -3.92
CA ALA A 205 -0.73 -10.83 -3.54
C ALA A 205 -0.61 -11.26 -2.07
N ALA A 206 -1.33 -10.62 -1.14
CA ALA A 206 -1.37 -11.01 0.27
C ALA A 206 -2.00 -12.40 0.49
N ALA A 207 -3.08 -12.70 -0.25
CA ALA A 207 -3.72 -14.01 -0.24
C ALA A 207 -2.79 -15.12 -0.77
N SER A 208 -1.94 -14.78 -1.73
CA SER A 208 -1.00 -15.70 -2.41
C SER A 208 0.36 -15.84 -1.70
N LEU A 209 0.54 -15.24 -0.52
CA LEU A 209 1.74 -15.43 0.28
C LEU A 209 1.93 -16.91 0.60
N SER A 210 3.13 -17.42 0.33
CA SER A 210 3.41 -18.85 0.27
C SER A 210 4.58 -19.24 1.16
N GLY A 211 4.40 -20.25 2.00
CA GLY A 211 5.41 -20.74 2.93
C GLY A 211 6.10 -22.02 2.46
N LYS A 212 7.23 -22.35 3.09
CA LYS A 212 7.88 -23.66 2.94
C LYS A 212 8.17 -24.30 4.28
N LEU A 213 8.20 -25.63 4.31
CA LEU A 213 8.74 -26.45 5.38
C LEU A 213 9.42 -27.65 4.75
N ALA A 214 10.76 -27.68 4.73
CA ALA A 214 11.47 -28.75 4.00
C ALA A 214 12.87 -29.05 4.55
N GLY A 215 13.18 -28.55 5.74
CA GLY A 215 14.45 -28.78 6.40
C GLY A 215 15.62 -28.03 5.75
N ALA A 216 16.83 -28.47 6.10
CA ALA A 216 18.06 -27.71 5.87
C ALA A 216 18.37 -27.34 4.41
N SER A 217 17.93 -28.10 3.41
CA SER A 217 18.23 -27.84 2.00
C SER A 217 17.03 -27.99 1.07
N GLY A 218 15.81 -28.03 1.62
CA GLY A 218 14.59 -28.18 0.81
C GLY A 218 14.28 -29.63 0.40
N THR A 219 14.77 -30.62 1.16
CA THR A 219 14.77 -32.04 0.75
C THR A 219 14.15 -32.99 1.78
N TYR A 220 13.71 -32.50 2.93
CA TYR A 220 13.18 -33.32 4.03
C TYR A 220 14.17 -34.36 4.56
N ALA A 221 15.48 -34.21 4.30
CA ALA A 221 16.47 -35.26 4.56
C ALA A 221 16.50 -35.71 6.04
N ALA A 222 16.44 -34.76 6.99
CA ALA A 222 16.40 -35.07 8.42
C ALA A 222 15.10 -35.78 8.81
N HIS A 223 13.97 -35.30 8.30
CA HIS A 223 12.65 -35.88 8.51
C HIS A 223 12.57 -37.33 8.02
N VAL A 224 12.98 -37.59 6.77
CA VAL A 224 12.98 -38.92 6.14
C VAL A 224 13.96 -39.87 6.83
N ALA A 225 15.12 -39.38 7.28
CA ALA A 225 16.07 -40.21 8.00
C ALA A 225 15.52 -40.72 9.35
N ALA A 226 14.69 -39.91 10.02
CA ALA A 226 14.10 -40.27 11.30
C ALA A 226 12.79 -41.08 11.16
N TYR A 227 11.96 -40.72 10.18
CA TYR A 227 10.67 -41.37 9.90
C TYR A 227 10.48 -41.52 8.38
N PRO A 228 10.99 -42.62 7.79
CA PRO A 228 10.99 -42.82 6.34
C PRO A 228 9.59 -43.11 5.76
N ASP A 229 8.66 -43.60 6.59
CA ASP A 229 7.32 -44.01 6.15
C ASP A 229 6.27 -42.89 6.25
N VAL A 230 6.64 -41.71 6.77
CA VAL A 230 5.77 -40.53 6.83
C VAL A 230 5.83 -39.77 5.50
N ASP A 231 4.67 -39.42 4.94
CA ASP A 231 4.59 -38.53 3.78
C ASP A 231 4.85 -37.07 4.21
N TRP A 232 6.14 -36.73 4.32
CA TRP A 232 6.58 -35.40 4.72
C TRP A 232 6.17 -34.28 3.75
N ARG A 233 5.89 -34.60 2.49
CA ARG A 233 5.42 -33.61 1.51
C ARG A 233 3.96 -33.27 1.75
N ALA A 234 3.14 -34.27 2.02
CA ALA A 234 1.75 -34.06 2.43
C ALA A 234 1.68 -33.32 3.78
N PHE A 235 2.45 -33.76 4.77
CA PHE A 235 2.55 -33.10 6.09
C PHE A 235 2.92 -31.62 5.94
N SER A 236 3.97 -31.30 5.17
CA SER A 236 4.41 -29.92 4.95
C SER A 236 3.33 -29.07 4.30
N ARG A 237 2.66 -29.61 3.27
CA ARG A 237 1.57 -28.91 2.59
C ARG A 237 0.44 -28.60 3.57
N GLU A 238 -0.04 -29.60 4.29
CA GLU A 238 -1.12 -29.46 5.25
C GLU A 238 -0.77 -28.44 6.34
N PHE A 239 0.43 -28.56 6.94
CA PHE A 239 0.92 -27.65 7.95
C PHE A 239 0.94 -26.18 7.46
N VAL A 240 1.57 -25.92 6.32
CA VAL A 240 1.67 -24.56 5.77
C VAL A 240 0.30 -24.00 5.40
N THR A 241 -0.58 -24.81 4.80
CA THR A 241 -1.95 -24.38 4.48
C THR A 241 -2.80 -24.16 5.72
N GLY A 242 -2.58 -24.92 6.80
CA GLY A 242 -3.24 -24.73 8.10
C GLY A 242 -2.87 -23.40 8.76
N LEU A 243 -1.72 -22.82 8.41
CA LEU A 243 -1.32 -21.46 8.81
C LEU A 243 -1.97 -20.36 7.95
N GLY A 244 -2.79 -20.71 6.95
CA GLY A 244 -3.44 -19.75 6.05
C GLY A 244 -2.54 -19.21 4.94
N LEU A 245 -1.49 -19.96 4.58
CA LEU A 245 -0.53 -19.63 3.53
C LEU A 245 -0.59 -20.65 2.40
N GLU A 246 -0.23 -20.25 1.18
CA GLU A 246 0.02 -21.22 0.12
C GLU A 246 1.31 -22.02 0.38
N HIS A 247 1.47 -23.19 -0.25
CA HIS A 247 2.64 -24.05 -0.01
C HIS A 247 3.60 -24.10 -1.22
N THR A 248 4.83 -23.64 -0.99
CA THR A 248 5.93 -23.70 -1.96
C THR A 248 6.72 -24.99 -1.78
N ALA A 249 6.53 -25.94 -2.70
CA ALA A 249 7.11 -27.28 -2.61
C ALA A 249 8.58 -27.39 -3.03
N LEU A 250 9.06 -26.49 -3.91
CA LEU A 250 10.42 -26.52 -4.44
C LEU A 250 11.19 -25.33 -3.90
N THR A 251 12.04 -25.59 -2.92
CA THR A 251 12.87 -24.55 -2.28
C THR A 251 14.28 -25.04 -2.07
N THR A 252 15.16 -24.11 -1.73
CA THR A 252 16.45 -24.44 -1.13
C THR A 252 16.28 -24.44 0.40
N GLN A 253 17.28 -23.98 1.15
CA GLN A 253 17.11 -23.71 2.58
C GLN A 253 16.13 -22.56 2.83
N VAL A 254 15.98 -21.62 1.89
CA VAL A 254 15.08 -20.45 1.99
C VAL A 254 13.88 -20.60 1.06
N ASN A 255 12.77 -19.95 1.41
CA ASN A 255 11.71 -19.65 0.44
C ASN A 255 12.26 -18.66 -0.61
N PRO A 256 11.95 -18.83 -1.92
CA PRO A 256 12.47 -17.95 -2.97
C PRO A 256 11.98 -16.49 -2.88
N CYS A 257 10.93 -16.22 -2.10
CA CYS A 257 10.40 -14.89 -1.81
C CYS A 257 9.80 -14.14 -3.01
N ASP A 258 9.51 -14.82 -4.13
CA ASP A 258 8.75 -14.25 -5.25
C ASP A 258 7.36 -13.74 -4.82
N ASP A 259 6.75 -14.41 -3.84
CA ASP A 259 5.48 -14.03 -3.23
C ASP A 259 5.56 -12.69 -2.48
N LEU A 260 6.64 -12.47 -1.73
CA LEU A 260 6.90 -11.19 -1.06
C LEU A 260 7.20 -10.09 -2.07
N ALA A 261 7.98 -10.38 -3.12
CA ALA A 261 8.24 -9.42 -4.19
C ALA A 261 6.94 -8.99 -4.88
N ALA A 262 6.03 -9.92 -5.17
CA ALA A 262 4.71 -9.62 -5.72
C ALA A 262 3.87 -8.71 -4.81
N LEU A 263 3.89 -8.93 -3.49
CA LEU A 263 3.23 -8.04 -2.53
C LEU A 263 3.85 -6.64 -2.53
N PHE A 264 5.18 -6.54 -2.56
CA PHE A 264 5.87 -5.25 -2.60
C PHE A 264 5.56 -4.47 -3.88
N ASP A 265 5.51 -5.14 -5.03
CA ASP A 265 5.12 -4.53 -6.30
C ASP A 265 3.66 -4.09 -6.35
N ALA A 266 2.76 -4.86 -5.72
CA ALA A 266 1.36 -4.45 -5.59
C ALA A 266 1.22 -3.17 -4.74
N LEU A 267 1.94 -3.07 -3.62
CA LEU A 267 1.97 -1.87 -2.78
C LEU A 267 2.57 -0.66 -3.51
N ARG A 268 3.63 -0.88 -4.31
CA ARG A 268 4.17 0.19 -5.19
C ARG A 268 3.13 0.70 -6.18
N GLY A 269 2.26 -0.19 -6.68
CA GLY A 269 1.13 0.17 -7.51
C GLY A 269 0.21 1.19 -6.84
N VAL A 270 -0.18 0.95 -5.58
CA VAL A 270 -0.97 1.90 -4.77
C VAL A 270 -0.22 3.21 -4.61
N ASN A 271 1.05 3.15 -4.17
CA ASN A 271 1.89 4.32 -3.92
C ASN A 271 2.03 5.20 -5.17
N ASN A 272 2.18 4.61 -6.36
CA ASN A 272 2.33 5.37 -7.60
C ASN A 272 1.05 6.11 -8.00
N VAL A 273 -0.13 5.57 -7.70
CA VAL A 273 -1.40 6.29 -7.93
C VAL A 273 -1.51 7.49 -7.00
N LEU A 274 -1.12 7.32 -5.73
CA LEU A 274 -1.15 8.40 -4.75
C LEU A 274 -0.07 9.46 -4.97
N LEU A 275 1.13 9.08 -5.41
CA LEU A 275 2.17 10.04 -5.80
C LEU A 275 1.70 10.94 -6.94
N ASP A 276 1.04 10.36 -7.92
CA ASP A 276 0.45 11.08 -9.05
C ASP A 276 -0.66 12.02 -8.59
N LEU A 277 -1.52 11.58 -7.65
CA LEU A 277 -2.53 12.42 -7.01
C LEU A 277 -1.90 13.57 -6.20
N ASP A 278 -0.89 13.29 -5.38
CA ASP A 278 -0.23 14.28 -4.52
C ASP A 278 0.33 15.44 -5.37
N LEU A 279 0.91 15.13 -6.53
CA LEU A 279 1.45 16.11 -7.48
C LEU A 279 0.34 16.94 -8.15
N ASP A 280 -0.73 16.31 -8.63
CA ASP A 280 -1.84 17.02 -9.28
C ASP A 280 -2.61 17.89 -8.29
N VAL A 281 -2.87 17.40 -7.08
CA VAL A 281 -3.50 18.19 -6.02
C VAL A 281 -2.63 19.37 -5.61
N TRP A 282 -1.31 19.20 -5.55
CA TRP A 282 -0.41 20.33 -5.31
C TRP A 282 -0.54 21.40 -6.40
N LEU A 283 -0.65 21.01 -7.67
CA LEU A 283 -0.91 21.93 -8.78
C LEU A 283 -2.28 22.59 -8.70
N TYR A 284 -3.34 21.85 -8.37
CA TYR A 284 -4.68 22.42 -8.18
C TYR A 284 -4.73 23.42 -7.02
N VAL A 285 -4.01 23.18 -5.93
CA VAL A 285 -3.85 24.17 -4.85
C VAL A 285 -3.09 25.40 -5.34
N SER A 286 -2.01 25.21 -6.13
CA SER A 286 -1.24 26.31 -6.73
C SER A 286 -2.09 27.18 -7.68
N ASP A 287 -2.94 26.55 -8.50
CA ASP A 287 -3.87 27.22 -9.43
C ASP A 287 -5.10 27.81 -8.71
N ARG A 288 -5.23 27.56 -7.39
CA ARG A 288 -6.35 27.96 -6.52
C ARG A 288 -7.67 27.26 -6.84
N TYR A 289 -7.62 26.15 -7.57
CA TYR A 289 -8.74 25.24 -7.79
C TYR A 289 -9.16 24.55 -6.50
N LEU A 290 -8.19 24.33 -5.60
CA LEU A 290 -8.45 23.81 -4.27
C LEU A 290 -8.05 24.84 -3.21
N GLY A 291 -9.02 25.24 -2.39
CA GLY A 291 -8.79 25.92 -1.12
C GLY A 291 -8.52 24.88 -0.01
N GLN A 292 -8.20 25.37 1.19
CA GLN A 292 -8.09 24.54 2.38
C GLN A 292 -8.81 25.20 3.55
N GLU A 293 -9.65 24.45 4.27
CA GLU A 293 -10.24 24.93 5.51
C GLU A 293 -9.15 25.04 6.59
N ALA A 294 -8.91 26.26 7.09
CA ALA A 294 -7.99 26.47 8.19
C ALA A 294 -8.65 26.09 9.51
N ALA A 295 -8.13 25.09 10.22
CA ALA A 295 -8.54 24.82 11.59
C ALA A 295 -8.17 26.03 12.48
N ALA A 296 -9.10 26.48 13.33
CA ALA A 296 -8.89 27.63 14.22
C ALA A 296 -7.70 27.37 15.16
N GLY A 297 -6.52 27.93 14.84
CA GLY A 297 -5.29 27.81 15.63
C GLY A 297 -4.09 27.21 14.89
N GLU A 298 -4.25 26.66 13.68
CA GLU A 298 -3.11 26.19 12.88
C GLU A 298 -2.32 27.39 12.30
N THR A 299 -1.00 27.38 12.49
CA THR A 299 -0.10 28.41 11.93
C THR A 299 0.46 27.88 10.61
N GLY A 300 -0.16 28.26 9.48
CA GLY A 300 0.22 27.78 8.13
C GLY A 300 1.59 28.29 7.62
N SER A 301 2.06 29.44 8.11
CA SER A 301 3.41 29.97 7.87
C SER A 301 3.88 30.79 9.07
N SER A 302 5.15 30.64 9.44
CA SER A 302 5.77 31.37 10.55
C SER A 302 5.86 32.89 10.33
N THR A 303 5.64 33.36 9.09
CA THR A 303 5.74 34.78 8.72
C THR A 303 4.52 35.33 7.95
N MET A 304 3.67 34.47 7.38
CA MET A 304 2.54 34.87 6.53
C MET A 304 1.22 34.28 7.04
N PRO A 305 0.43 35.02 7.86
CA PRO A 305 -0.74 34.50 8.56
C PRO A 305 -1.88 33.97 7.68
N HIS A 306 -1.92 34.33 6.39
CA HIS A 306 -2.95 33.92 5.43
C HIS A 306 -2.53 32.74 4.55
N LYS A 307 -1.27 32.26 4.66
CA LYS A 307 -0.74 31.23 3.77
C LYS A 307 -1.13 29.84 4.28
N VAL A 308 -1.92 29.13 3.48
CA VAL A 308 -2.27 27.73 3.69
C VAL A 308 -1.52 26.89 2.64
N ASN A 309 -0.79 25.86 3.08
CA ASN A 309 0.12 25.07 2.22
C ASN A 309 -0.36 23.61 2.16
N PRO A 310 -0.23 22.90 1.04
CA PRO A 310 -0.60 21.48 0.89
C PRO A 310 0.39 20.52 1.58
N ILE A 311 0.77 20.80 2.84
CA ILE A 311 1.82 20.06 3.57
C ILE A 311 1.47 18.59 3.81
N ASP A 312 0.19 18.24 3.82
CA ASP A 312 -0.24 16.86 3.99
C ASP A 312 0.07 16.05 2.72
N PHE A 313 -0.19 16.58 1.53
CA PHE A 313 0.20 15.97 0.25
C PHE A 313 1.72 15.94 0.05
N GLU A 314 2.44 17.02 0.40
CA GLU A 314 3.92 17.03 0.34
C GLU A 314 4.55 15.99 1.30
N ASN A 315 3.92 15.75 2.46
CA ASN A 315 4.37 14.71 3.40
C ASN A 315 4.05 13.31 2.88
N SER A 316 2.88 13.14 2.25
CA SER A 316 2.50 11.90 1.56
C SER A 316 3.52 11.57 0.48
N GLU A 317 3.77 12.50 -0.43
CA GLU A 317 4.69 12.36 -1.56
C GLU A 317 6.08 11.88 -1.11
N GLY A 318 6.65 12.53 -0.09
CA GLY A 318 7.96 12.18 0.43
C GLY A 318 8.03 10.78 1.05
N ASN A 319 7.00 10.40 1.82
CA ASN A 319 6.95 9.08 2.44
C ASN A 319 6.70 7.97 1.42
N LEU A 320 5.78 8.18 0.47
CA LEU A 320 5.50 7.20 -0.58
C LEU A 320 6.69 6.99 -1.52
N SER A 321 7.44 8.06 -1.82
CA SER A 321 8.70 7.98 -2.56
C SER A 321 9.74 7.14 -1.80
N LYS A 322 9.88 7.35 -0.49
CA LYS A 322 10.77 6.54 0.36
C LYS A 322 10.32 5.09 0.44
N ALA A 323 9.02 4.84 0.61
CA ALA A 323 8.44 3.51 0.62
C ALA A 323 8.74 2.77 -0.69
N ASN A 324 8.54 3.43 -1.84
CA ASN A 324 8.82 2.82 -3.15
C ASN A 324 10.30 2.49 -3.35
N SER A 325 11.21 3.33 -2.86
CA SER A 325 12.65 3.03 -2.86
C SER A 325 12.95 1.75 -2.09
N ASP A 326 12.38 1.62 -0.88
CA ASP A 326 12.59 0.43 -0.04
C ASP A 326 11.91 -0.81 -0.61
N LEU A 327 10.67 -0.70 -1.08
CA LEU A 327 9.92 -1.82 -1.66
C LEU A 327 10.60 -2.35 -2.92
N THR A 328 11.13 -1.47 -3.78
CA THR A 328 11.89 -1.88 -4.97
C THR A 328 13.16 -2.63 -4.56
N PHE A 329 13.95 -2.05 -3.64
CA PHE A 329 15.14 -2.70 -3.12
C PHE A 329 14.84 -4.06 -2.48
N LEU A 330 13.79 -4.14 -1.66
CA LEU A 330 13.36 -5.36 -1.00
C LEU A 330 12.98 -6.44 -2.02
N ALA A 331 12.13 -6.13 -3.01
CA ALA A 331 11.70 -7.06 -4.04
C ALA A 331 12.87 -7.64 -4.84
N ASP A 332 13.81 -6.78 -5.26
CA ASP A 332 14.99 -7.18 -6.03
C ASP A 332 15.97 -8.01 -5.19
N TYR A 333 16.15 -7.65 -3.92
CA TYR A 333 17.18 -8.25 -3.08
C TYR A 333 16.77 -9.63 -2.54
N VAL A 334 15.53 -9.79 -2.04
CA VAL A 334 15.13 -11.02 -1.33
C VAL A 334 14.94 -12.23 -2.25
N THR A 335 14.87 -12.01 -3.56
CA THR A 335 14.70 -13.04 -4.60
C THR A 335 16.03 -13.62 -5.09
N ASN A 336 17.16 -13.09 -4.62
CA ASN A 336 18.50 -13.52 -5.03
C ASN A 336 19.31 -14.05 -3.84
N SER A 337 19.82 -15.28 -3.94
CA SER A 337 20.67 -15.88 -2.91
C SER A 337 21.72 -16.80 -3.53
N ARG A 338 22.94 -16.78 -3.01
CA ARG A 338 24.04 -17.61 -3.53
C ARG A 338 23.82 -19.08 -3.19
N LEU A 339 23.83 -19.94 -4.22
CA LEU A 339 23.65 -21.40 -4.08
C LEU A 339 22.36 -21.76 -3.31
N GLN A 340 22.42 -22.66 -2.33
CA GLN A 340 21.25 -23.06 -1.53
C GLN A 340 20.82 -22.00 -0.51
N ARG A 341 21.70 -21.05 -0.17
CA ARG A 341 21.42 -19.74 0.44
C ARG A 341 22.72 -19.07 0.88
N ASP A 342 22.66 -17.75 1.00
CA ASP A 342 23.45 -16.98 1.96
C ASP A 342 22.51 -16.29 2.98
N LEU A 343 23.06 -15.61 4.00
CA LEU A 343 22.28 -15.04 5.11
C LEU A 343 22.03 -13.53 4.96
N SER A 344 22.40 -12.92 3.83
CA SER A 344 22.27 -11.46 3.65
C SER A 344 20.82 -10.98 3.64
N ASP A 345 19.88 -11.85 3.27
CA ASP A 345 18.44 -11.60 3.27
C ASP A 345 17.85 -11.42 4.68
N SER A 346 18.44 -12.06 5.69
CA SER A 346 17.92 -12.04 7.08
C SER A 346 17.86 -10.63 7.67
N THR A 347 18.92 -9.84 7.50
CA THR A 347 18.92 -8.43 7.97
C THR A 347 18.03 -7.55 7.10
N VAL A 348 17.95 -7.83 5.80
CA VAL A 348 17.15 -7.06 4.85
C VAL A 348 15.66 -7.21 5.15
N LYS A 349 15.16 -8.43 5.39
CA LYS A 349 13.75 -8.71 5.71
C LYS A 349 13.26 -8.00 6.99
N ARG A 350 14.14 -7.64 7.91
CA ARG A 350 13.79 -6.83 9.10
C ARG A 350 13.38 -5.39 8.76
N ASN A 351 13.62 -4.93 7.53
CA ASN A 351 13.25 -3.59 7.07
C ASN A 351 11.88 -3.56 6.35
N VAL A 352 11.20 -4.69 6.17
CA VAL A 352 9.85 -4.73 5.57
C VAL A 352 8.87 -3.84 6.34
N GLY A 353 8.94 -3.88 7.67
CA GLY A 353 8.13 -3.03 8.54
C GLY A 353 8.36 -1.54 8.33
N ALA A 354 9.60 -1.12 8.03
CA ALA A 354 9.92 0.28 7.76
C ALA A 354 9.29 0.77 6.43
N ALA A 355 9.34 -0.07 5.39
CA ALA A 355 8.69 0.21 4.12
C ALA A 355 7.16 0.34 4.29
N PHE A 356 6.55 -0.55 5.07
CA PHE A 356 5.12 -0.50 5.39
C PHE A 356 4.78 0.74 6.24
N GLY A 357 5.65 1.14 7.16
CA GLY A 357 5.49 2.36 7.96
C GLY A 357 5.43 3.61 7.09
N HIS A 358 6.31 3.74 6.10
CA HIS A 358 6.26 4.84 5.15
C HIS A 358 4.99 4.81 4.28
N CYS A 359 4.53 3.62 3.84
CA CYS A 359 3.23 3.50 3.15
C CYS A 359 2.08 4.03 4.02
N LEU A 360 2.00 3.56 5.27
CA LEU A 360 0.93 3.92 6.20
C LEU A 360 0.90 5.43 6.50
N ILE A 361 2.07 6.04 6.69
CA ILE A 361 2.17 7.50 6.87
C ILE A 361 1.67 8.22 5.63
N GLY A 362 2.11 7.79 4.44
CA GLY A 362 1.68 8.38 3.17
C GLY A 362 0.17 8.33 2.98
N TYR A 363 -0.43 7.15 3.16
CA TYR A 363 -1.87 6.95 3.00
C TYR A 363 -2.67 7.83 3.98
N GLY A 364 -2.28 7.84 5.26
CA GLY A 364 -2.95 8.66 6.26
C GLY A 364 -2.80 10.17 6.00
N LYS A 365 -1.69 10.60 5.38
CA LYS A 365 -1.44 11.98 5.01
C LYS A 365 -2.24 12.41 3.78
N ALA A 366 -2.31 11.58 2.74
CA ALA A 366 -3.18 11.80 1.60
C ALA A 366 -4.66 11.92 2.04
N ALA A 367 -5.16 10.99 2.87
CA ALA A 367 -6.53 11.05 3.40
C ALA A 367 -6.78 12.33 4.21
N THR A 368 -5.82 12.72 5.07
CA THR A 368 -5.93 13.98 5.83
C THR A 368 -5.97 15.20 4.91
N GLY A 369 -5.17 15.20 3.84
CA GLY A 369 -5.16 16.27 2.85
C GLY A 369 -6.49 16.37 2.11
N LEU A 370 -7.03 15.25 1.64
CA LEU A 370 -8.29 15.19 0.89
C LEU A 370 -9.47 15.74 1.71
N ARG A 371 -9.54 15.43 3.00
CA ARG A 371 -10.59 15.97 3.90
C ARG A 371 -10.55 17.47 4.13
N LYS A 372 -9.41 18.11 3.85
CA LYS A 372 -9.20 19.54 4.09
C LYS A 372 -9.40 20.39 2.86
N VAL A 373 -9.27 19.80 1.66
CA VAL A 373 -9.36 20.55 0.42
C VAL A 373 -10.81 20.80 0.06
N VAL A 374 -11.09 22.00 -0.44
CA VAL A 374 -12.43 22.39 -0.90
C VAL A 374 -12.30 22.96 -2.32
N PRO A 375 -13.00 22.39 -3.31
CA PRO A 375 -13.03 22.92 -4.67
C PRO A 375 -13.54 24.36 -4.72
N ASN A 376 -12.83 25.21 -5.46
CA ASN A 376 -13.21 26.59 -5.74
C ASN A 376 -13.81 26.69 -7.14
N GLU A 377 -15.09 26.33 -7.24
CA GLU A 377 -15.85 26.32 -8.50
C GLU A 377 -15.83 27.68 -9.20
N GLN A 378 -15.86 28.79 -8.44
CA GLN A 378 -15.79 30.12 -9.02
C GLN A 378 -14.50 30.32 -9.83
N VAL A 379 -13.35 29.97 -9.26
CA VAL A 379 -12.05 30.10 -9.95
C VAL A 379 -11.98 29.20 -11.18
N MET A 380 -12.48 27.96 -11.09
CA MET A 380 -12.49 27.05 -12.23
C MET A 380 -13.36 27.57 -13.38
N ARG A 381 -14.55 28.11 -13.07
CA ARG A 381 -15.45 28.72 -14.07
C ARG A 381 -14.85 29.99 -14.68
N GLU A 382 -14.27 30.87 -13.86
CA GLU A 382 -13.60 32.08 -14.34
C GLU A 382 -12.43 31.75 -15.29
N GLU A 383 -11.67 30.69 -15.02
CA GLU A 383 -10.60 30.27 -15.93
C GLU A 383 -11.14 29.68 -17.23
N LEU A 384 -12.20 28.87 -17.18
CA LEU A 384 -12.86 28.37 -18.39
C LEU A 384 -13.41 29.50 -19.27
N ASP A 385 -14.05 30.50 -18.67
CA ASP A 385 -14.61 31.65 -19.39
C ASP A 385 -13.51 32.53 -20.02
N ALA A 386 -12.28 32.48 -19.50
CA ALA A 386 -11.12 33.15 -20.07
C ALA A 386 -10.52 32.42 -21.30
N HIS A 387 -11.00 31.21 -21.61
CA HIS A 387 -10.51 30.37 -22.70
C HIS A 387 -11.62 29.97 -23.70
N PRO A 388 -12.27 30.93 -24.39
CA PRO A 388 -13.32 30.64 -25.35
C PRO A 388 -12.84 29.83 -26.56
N GLU A 389 -11.55 29.84 -26.88
CA GLU A 389 -10.96 29.04 -27.96
C GLU A 389 -11.20 27.53 -27.82
N LEU A 390 -11.50 27.05 -26.60
CA LEU A 390 -11.73 25.64 -26.29
C LEU A 390 -12.97 25.06 -26.98
N VAL A 391 -13.98 25.88 -27.30
CA VAL A 391 -15.14 25.39 -28.07
C VAL A 391 -14.79 25.13 -29.53
N GLY A 392 -13.63 25.58 -30.00
CA GLY A 392 -13.18 25.40 -31.38
C GLY A 392 -13.15 23.93 -31.82
N GLU A 393 -12.79 23.01 -30.91
CA GLU A 393 -12.84 21.57 -31.20
C GLU A 393 -14.28 21.08 -31.45
N ALA A 394 -15.22 21.48 -30.59
CA ALA A 394 -16.63 21.15 -30.74
C ALA A 394 -17.19 21.70 -32.07
N VAL A 395 -16.89 22.97 -32.37
CA VAL A 395 -17.31 23.66 -33.60
C VAL A 395 -16.82 22.90 -34.83
N GLN A 396 -15.52 22.60 -34.94
CA GLN A 396 -15.03 21.87 -36.11
C GLN A 396 -15.65 20.47 -36.22
N THR A 397 -15.97 19.83 -35.10
CA THR A 397 -16.51 18.46 -35.07
C THR A 397 -17.97 18.44 -35.55
N ILE A 398 -18.78 19.41 -35.10
CA ILE A 398 -20.15 19.61 -35.59
C ILE A 398 -20.14 19.96 -37.08
N LEU A 399 -19.24 20.85 -37.52
CA LEU A 399 -19.13 21.19 -38.95
C LEU A 399 -18.73 19.99 -39.83
N ARG A 400 -17.81 19.14 -39.34
CA ARG A 400 -17.46 17.88 -40.03
C ARG A 400 -18.67 16.94 -40.14
N ARG A 401 -19.52 16.86 -39.12
CA ARG A 401 -20.78 16.09 -39.15
C ARG A 401 -21.71 16.57 -40.27
N GLU A 402 -21.77 17.89 -40.49
CA GLU A 402 -22.56 18.50 -41.58
C GLU A 402 -21.88 18.42 -42.96
N GLY A 403 -20.67 17.86 -43.04
CA GLY A 403 -19.96 17.66 -44.31
C GLY A 403 -19.03 18.80 -44.72
N ASP A 404 -18.73 19.76 -43.83
CA ASP A 404 -17.76 20.83 -44.12
C ASP A 404 -16.32 20.26 -44.14
N THR A 405 -15.71 20.26 -45.33
CA THR A 405 -14.34 19.76 -45.52
C THR A 405 -13.27 20.72 -44.98
N GLU A 406 -13.61 21.99 -44.77
CA GLU A 406 -12.70 23.05 -44.31
C GLU A 406 -12.91 23.40 -42.84
N ALA A 407 -13.73 22.65 -42.11
CA ALA A 407 -14.12 22.91 -40.71
C ALA A 407 -12.94 23.25 -39.78
N TYR A 408 -11.84 22.50 -39.88
CA TYR A 408 -10.63 22.76 -39.08
C TYR A 408 -9.94 24.06 -39.46
N GLU A 409 -9.78 24.34 -40.77
CA GLU A 409 -9.11 25.55 -41.23
C GLU A 409 -9.92 26.80 -40.86
N ARG A 410 -11.26 26.74 -40.86
CA ARG A 410 -12.12 27.83 -40.37
C ARG A 410 -11.85 28.18 -38.90
N VAL A 411 -11.84 27.17 -38.03
CA VAL A 411 -11.57 27.37 -36.58
C VAL A 411 -10.15 27.84 -36.36
N LYS A 412 -9.19 27.29 -37.11
CA LYS A 412 -7.78 27.68 -37.04
C LYS A 412 -7.55 29.12 -37.50
N ASP A 413 -8.20 29.56 -38.56
CA ASP A 413 -8.10 30.95 -39.05
C ASP A 413 -8.69 31.95 -38.04
N LEU A 414 -9.72 31.54 -37.29
CA LEU A 414 -10.28 32.33 -36.19
C LEU A 414 -9.33 32.41 -34.98
N THR A 415 -8.75 31.28 -34.58
CA THR A 415 -8.01 31.12 -33.30
C THR A 415 -6.51 31.37 -33.38
N ARG A 416 -5.89 31.27 -34.55
CA ARG A 416 -4.43 31.29 -34.66
C ARG A 416 -3.85 32.69 -34.44
N GLY A 417 -3.14 32.85 -33.32
CA GLY A 417 -2.34 34.05 -33.02
C GLY A 417 -3.19 35.28 -32.66
N ARG A 418 -4.42 35.05 -32.18
CA ARG A 418 -5.37 36.09 -31.74
C ARG A 418 -5.98 35.69 -30.41
N ASP A 419 -6.26 36.68 -29.57
CA ASP A 419 -7.15 36.50 -28.42
C ASP A 419 -8.57 36.48 -28.98
N VAL A 420 -9.25 35.34 -28.83
CA VAL A 420 -10.61 35.13 -29.36
C VAL A 420 -11.62 35.37 -28.24
N THR A 421 -12.80 35.85 -28.58
CA THR A 421 -13.95 35.99 -27.69
C THR A 421 -15.06 35.02 -28.09
N ILE A 422 -16.00 34.74 -27.20
CA ILE A 422 -17.16 33.92 -27.55
C ILE A 422 -18.03 34.62 -28.63
N GLU A 423 -18.00 35.95 -28.67
CA GLU A 423 -18.64 36.75 -29.72
C GLU A 423 -18.03 36.51 -31.10
N ASP A 424 -16.70 36.35 -31.22
CA ASP A 424 -16.06 36.03 -32.50
C ASP A 424 -16.53 34.66 -33.05
N PHE A 425 -16.77 33.69 -32.17
CA PHE A 425 -17.37 32.41 -32.54
C PHE A 425 -18.84 32.57 -32.97
N ARG A 426 -19.62 33.42 -32.29
CA ARG A 426 -21.01 33.69 -32.67
C ARG A 426 -21.09 34.33 -34.05
N ASP A 427 -20.21 35.27 -34.36
CA ASP A 427 -20.13 35.89 -35.69
C ASP A 427 -19.80 34.86 -36.77
N LEU A 428 -18.85 33.94 -36.50
CA LEU A 428 -18.57 32.82 -37.41
C LEU A 428 -19.84 31.98 -37.64
N PHE A 429 -20.64 31.70 -36.61
CA PHE A 429 -21.83 30.84 -36.72
C PHE A 429 -22.93 31.42 -37.64
N GLU A 430 -23.06 32.74 -37.71
CA GLU A 430 -24.02 33.40 -38.61
C GLU A 430 -23.62 33.27 -40.09
N GLU A 431 -22.33 33.12 -40.38
CA GLU A 431 -21.80 32.99 -41.73
C GLU A 431 -21.83 31.54 -42.26
N LEU A 432 -22.05 30.55 -41.40
CA LEU A 432 -22.06 29.13 -41.77
C LEU A 432 -23.32 28.76 -42.57
N ASP A 433 -23.13 28.04 -43.67
CA ASP A 433 -24.20 27.40 -44.46
C ASP A 433 -24.64 26.09 -43.82
N VAL A 434 -25.26 26.19 -42.63
CA VAL A 434 -25.81 25.08 -41.85
C VAL A 434 -27.29 25.31 -41.57
N SER A 435 -28.02 24.23 -41.27
CA SER A 435 -29.42 24.33 -40.86
C SER A 435 -29.57 25.12 -39.55
N GLU A 436 -30.74 25.73 -39.32
CA GLU A 436 -30.97 26.53 -38.11
C GLU A 436 -30.84 25.70 -36.82
N SER A 437 -31.26 24.44 -36.84
CA SER A 437 -31.09 23.54 -35.68
C SER A 437 -29.62 23.31 -35.34
N VAL A 438 -28.75 23.19 -36.35
CA VAL A 438 -27.29 23.06 -36.14
C VAL A 438 -26.69 24.37 -35.66
N ARG A 439 -27.18 25.51 -36.16
CA ARG A 439 -26.75 26.83 -35.69
C ARG A 439 -27.14 27.04 -34.22
N GLU A 440 -28.31 26.58 -33.79
CA GLU A 440 -28.72 26.56 -32.38
C GLU A 440 -27.80 25.69 -31.50
N GLU A 441 -27.40 24.50 -31.97
CA GLU A 441 -26.40 23.65 -31.29
C GLU A 441 -25.07 24.39 -31.07
N LEU A 442 -24.55 25.03 -32.12
CA LEU A 442 -23.30 25.81 -32.06
C LEU A 442 -23.41 26.99 -31.10
N ARG A 443 -24.51 27.75 -31.12
CA ARG A 443 -24.75 28.89 -30.23
C ARG A 443 -24.87 28.48 -28.75
N ALA A 444 -25.23 27.21 -28.47
CA ALA A 444 -25.34 26.68 -27.11
C ALA A 444 -23.98 26.29 -26.48
N LEU A 445 -22.90 26.26 -27.26
CA LEU A 445 -21.57 25.92 -26.76
C LEU A 445 -21.01 27.03 -25.86
N SER A 446 -20.53 26.63 -24.68
CA SER A 446 -19.61 27.42 -23.86
C SER A 446 -18.51 26.52 -23.32
N PRO A 447 -17.33 27.05 -22.96
CA PRO A 447 -16.30 26.25 -22.29
C PRO A 447 -16.83 25.57 -21.02
N SER A 448 -17.70 26.23 -20.27
CA SER A 448 -18.29 25.72 -19.03
C SER A 448 -19.36 24.62 -19.21
N THR A 449 -19.96 24.48 -20.40
CA THR A 449 -20.90 23.39 -20.72
C THR A 449 -20.29 22.32 -21.64
N TYR A 450 -19.14 22.58 -22.26
CA TYR A 450 -18.41 21.64 -23.12
C TYR A 450 -17.57 20.64 -22.30
N VAL A 451 -18.20 19.99 -21.32
CA VAL A 451 -17.56 18.99 -20.43
C VAL A 451 -17.85 17.55 -20.84
N GLY A 452 -18.57 17.34 -21.95
CA GLY A 452 -18.91 16.03 -22.48
C GLY A 452 -19.65 15.17 -21.45
N LEU A 453 -19.21 13.93 -21.29
CA LEU A 453 -19.77 12.97 -20.34
C LEU A 453 -19.08 13.02 -18.96
N GLY A 454 -18.41 14.13 -18.60
CA GLY A 454 -17.65 14.22 -17.35
C GLY A 454 -18.47 13.81 -16.13
N ASP A 455 -19.70 14.33 -16.04
CA ASP A 455 -20.67 13.99 -15.00
C ASP A 455 -21.07 12.51 -15.01
N GLU A 456 -21.49 11.98 -16.16
CA GLU A 456 -21.96 10.60 -16.34
C GLU A 456 -20.84 9.57 -16.08
N LEU A 457 -19.60 9.89 -16.43
CA LEU A 457 -18.45 8.98 -16.25
C LEU A 457 -18.12 8.72 -14.77
N VAL A 458 -18.62 9.52 -13.83
CA VAL A 458 -18.48 9.25 -12.39
C VAL A 458 -19.26 7.99 -11.99
N ASP A 459 -20.34 7.65 -12.70
CA ASP A 459 -21.17 6.46 -12.40
C ASP A 459 -20.41 5.14 -12.68
N GLU A 460 -19.35 5.16 -13.50
CA GLU A 460 -18.48 4.00 -13.74
C GLU A 460 -17.75 3.53 -12.46
N LEU A 461 -17.72 4.34 -11.40
CA LEU A 461 -17.19 3.93 -10.09
C LEU A 461 -18.01 2.81 -9.42
N ASP A 462 -19.27 2.63 -9.80
CA ASP A 462 -20.13 1.58 -9.25
C ASP A 462 -19.75 0.19 -9.78
N ASP A 463 -19.04 0.13 -10.91
CA ASP A 463 -18.59 -1.09 -11.59
C ASP A 463 -17.08 -1.39 -11.40
N ALA A 464 -16.33 -0.55 -10.66
CA ALA A 464 -14.86 -0.49 -10.64
C ALA A 464 -14.13 -1.04 -9.41
#